data_AF-A0A392PWL4-F1
#
_entry.id   AF-A0A392PWL4-F1
#
_cell.length_a   1.000
_cell.length_b   1.000
_cell.length_c   1.000
_cell.angle_alpha   90.00
_cell.angle_beta   90.00
_cell.angle_gamma   90.00
#
_symmetry.space_group_name_H-M   'P 1'
#
loop_
_entity.id
_entity.type
_entity.pdbx_description
1 polymer ?
#
loop_
_entity_poly.entity_id
_entity_poly.type
_entity_poly.pdbx_seq_one_letter_code
_entity_poly.pdbx_strand_id
1 'polypeptide(L)'
;ELKGRPEAPQLTIPDAAEKEINPEGEYSNLTRAELITKIYEVESGSLDFAKSSFDNAVAQVKFFNKDLEISTEGLDALKELKDGELVIPQDE
;
A
#
# COMPACT_ATOMS: atom_id res chain seq x y z
N GLU A 1 15.05 19.07 50.57
CA GLU A 1 13.88 18.58 49.80
C GLU A 1 14.37 17.98 48.48
N LEU A 2 14.01 16.73 48.21
CA LEU A 2 14.48 15.98 47.04
C LEU A 2 13.65 16.37 45.81
N LYS A 3 14.29 16.98 44.83
CA LYS A 3 13.67 17.33 43.54
C LYS A 3 13.32 16.03 42.81
N GLY A 4 12.02 15.71 42.76
CA GLY A 4 11.51 14.51 42.10
C GLY A 4 12.04 14.40 40.67
N ARG A 5 12.70 13.26 40.40
CA ARG A 5 13.10 12.85 39.05
C ARG A 5 11.82 12.72 38.21
N PRO A 6 11.72 13.29 36.99
CA PRO A 6 10.59 12.98 36.12
C PRO A 6 10.61 11.47 35.85
N GLU A 7 9.49 10.80 36.11
CA GLU A 7 9.33 9.39 35.78
C GLU A 7 9.63 9.17 34.30
N ALA A 8 10.37 8.11 33.99
CA ALA A 8 10.58 7.69 32.62
C ALA A 8 9.22 7.45 31.93
N PRO A 9 9.08 7.68 30.61
CA PRO A 9 7.85 7.39 29.91
C PRO A 9 7.49 5.92 30.17
N GLN A 10 6.36 5.69 30.82
CA GLN A 10 5.82 4.34 30.96
C GLN A 10 5.54 3.82 29.56
N LEU A 11 6.15 2.68 29.21
CA LEU A 11 5.80 1.93 28.00
C LEU A 11 4.30 1.67 28.05
N THR A 12 3.57 2.38 27.20
CA THR A 12 2.13 2.20 27.02
C THR A 12 1.91 0.75 26.59
N ILE A 13 1.11 0.03 27.38
CA ILE A 13 0.62 -1.30 27.04
C ILE A 13 0.02 -1.20 25.62
N PRO A 14 0.37 -2.09 24.68
CA PRO A 14 -0.19 -2.02 23.34
C PRO A 14 -1.71 -2.05 23.44
N ASP A 15 -2.34 -1.05 22.84
CA ASP A 15 -3.80 -0.96 22.77
C ASP A 15 -4.32 -2.21 22.03
N ALA A 16 -5.52 -2.68 22.33
CA ALA A 16 -6.07 -3.88 21.70
C ALA A 16 -6.03 -3.79 20.15
N ALA A 17 -6.17 -2.56 19.61
CA ALA A 17 -6.01 -2.24 18.21
C ALA A 17 -4.57 -2.43 17.67
N GLU A 18 -3.55 -2.15 18.47
CA GLU A 18 -2.15 -2.37 18.05
C GLU A 18 -1.86 -3.86 17.89
N LYS A 19 -2.44 -4.70 18.75
CA LYS A 19 -2.27 -6.16 18.66
C LYS A 19 -3.00 -6.78 17.46
N GLU A 20 -4.03 -6.12 16.94
CA GLU A 20 -4.71 -6.53 15.71
C GLU A 20 -3.86 -6.23 14.47
N ILE A 21 -3.23 -5.05 14.44
CA ILE A 21 -2.43 -4.57 13.30
C ILE A 21 -0.99 -5.13 13.32
N ASN A 22 -0.46 -5.40 14.51
CA ASN A 22 0.91 -5.87 14.75
C ASN A 22 0.93 -7.07 15.72
N PRO A 23 0.38 -8.23 15.32
CA PRO A 23 0.25 -9.40 16.19
C PRO A 23 1.61 -9.93 16.68
N GLU A 24 2.65 -9.81 15.86
CA GLU A 24 4.02 -10.28 16.15
C GLU A 24 4.87 -9.22 16.87
N GLY A 25 4.36 -8.01 17.09
CA GLY A 25 5.12 -6.96 17.78
C GLY A 25 6.31 -6.42 16.99
N GLU A 26 6.37 -6.62 15.66
CA GLU A 26 7.49 -6.21 14.79
C GLU A 26 7.83 -4.72 14.94
N TYR A 27 6.80 -3.89 15.08
CA TYR A 27 6.95 -2.43 15.19
C TYR A 27 7.29 -1.92 16.58
N SER A 28 7.17 -2.74 17.63
CA SER A 28 7.32 -2.30 19.02
C SER A 28 8.74 -1.91 19.39
N ASN A 29 9.74 -2.35 18.61
CA ASN A 29 11.15 -2.04 18.81
C ASN A 29 11.67 -0.95 17.87
N LEU A 30 10.84 -0.46 16.95
CA LEU A 30 11.24 0.55 15.98
C LEU A 30 11.15 1.96 16.58
N THR A 31 12.14 2.79 16.28
CA THR A 31 12.07 4.22 16.54
C THR A 31 11.01 4.87 15.66
N ARG A 32 10.54 6.06 16.07
CA ARG A 32 9.63 6.87 15.25
C ARG A 32 10.17 7.12 13.83
N ALA A 33 11.48 7.31 13.68
CA ALA A 33 12.09 7.52 12.38
C ALA A 33 12.02 6.26 11.50
N GLU A 34 12.31 5.08 12.07
CA GLU A 34 12.23 3.80 11.36
C GLU A 34 10.80 3.44 10.94
N LEU A 35 9.80 3.72 11.78
CA LEU A 35 8.39 3.55 11.41
C LEU A 35 7.99 4.43 10.23
N ILE A 36 8.40 5.70 10.24
CA ILE A 36 8.15 6.63 9.13
C ILE A 36 8.83 6.14 7.85
N THR A 37 10.06 5.65 7.93
CA THR A 37 10.76 5.05 6.78
C THR A 37 9.98 3.86 6.22
N LYS A 38 9.52 2.94 7.08
CA LYS A 38 8.76 1.76 6.66
C LYS A 38 7.46 2.14 5.95
N ILE A 39 6.76 3.17 6.42
CA ILE A 39 5.55 3.70 5.75
C ILE A 39 5.90 4.18 4.34
N TYR A 40 6.94 4.99 4.17
CA TYR A 40 7.37 5.45 2.85
C TYR A 40 7.82 4.32 1.92
N GLU A 41 8.49 3.30 2.45
CA GLU A 41 8.88 2.10 1.68
C GLU A 41 7.64 1.35 1.17
N VAL A 42 6.63 1.16 2.01
CA VAL A 42 5.37 0.50 1.63
C VAL A 42 4.57 1.36 0.63
N GLU A 43 4.47 2.67 0.87
CA GLU A 43 3.78 3.60 -0.02
C GLU A 43 4.43 3.65 -1.40
N SER A 44 5.76 3.75 -1.47
CA SER A 44 6.50 3.78 -2.73
C SER A 44 6.41 2.45 -3.49
N GLY A 45 6.49 1.31 -2.78
CA GLY A 45 6.36 -0.01 -3.37
C GLY A 45 4.96 -0.33 -3.90
N SER A 46 3.92 0.29 -3.32
CA SER A 46 2.52 0.00 -3.68
C SER A 46 2.19 0.42 -5.12
N LEU A 47 2.72 1.56 -5.60
CA LEU A 47 2.51 2.02 -6.97
C LEU A 47 3.20 1.10 -7.99
N ASP A 48 4.45 0.75 -7.74
CA ASP A 48 5.23 -0.15 -8.61
C ASP A 48 4.61 -1.55 -8.66
N PHE A 49 4.12 -2.03 -7.53
CA PHE A 49 3.38 -3.29 -7.43
C PHE A 49 2.09 -3.25 -8.26
N ALA A 50 1.27 -2.20 -8.10
CA ALA A 50 0.03 -2.04 -8.85
C ALA A 50 0.28 -1.97 -10.36
N LYS A 51 1.28 -1.20 -10.79
CA LYS A 51 1.69 -1.13 -12.20
C LYS A 51 2.12 -2.49 -12.73
N SER A 52 2.98 -3.19 -11.99
CA SER A 52 3.47 -4.52 -12.38
C SER A 52 2.33 -5.54 -12.48
N SER A 53 1.38 -5.50 -11.55
CA SER A 53 0.19 -6.36 -11.58
C SER A 53 -0.68 -6.09 -12.80
N PHE A 54 -0.92 -4.81 -13.13
CA PHE A 54 -1.66 -4.41 -14.32
C PHE A 54 -0.98 -4.88 -15.61
N ASP A 55 0.31 -4.59 -15.77
CA ASP A 55 1.09 -5.01 -16.95
C ASP A 55 1.07 -6.54 -17.11
N ASN A 56 1.16 -7.27 -16.00
CA ASN A 56 1.07 -8.72 -15.99
C ASN A 56 -0.30 -9.23 -16.43
N ALA A 57 -1.39 -8.65 -15.93
CA ALA A 57 -2.75 -8.99 -16.35
C ALA A 57 -2.95 -8.76 -17.86
N VAL A 58 -2.48 -7.61 -18.38
CA VAL A 58 -2.51 -7.31 -19.83
C VAL A 58 -1.74 -8.35 -20.63
N ALA A 59 -0.56 -8.77 -20.15
CA ALA A 59 0.23 -9.81 -20.80
C ALA A 59 -0.46 -11.17 -20.81
N GLN A 60 -1.12 -11.56 -19.72
CA GLN A 60 -1.90 -12.79 -19.64
C GLN A 60 -3.06 -12.77 -20.64
N VAL A 61 -3.81 -11.66 -20.71
CA VAL A 61 -4.91 -11.50 -21.68
C VAL A 61 -4.40 -11.66 -23.11
N LYS A 62 -3.29 -11.02 -23.47
CA LYS A 62 -2.66 -11.18 -24.80
C LYS A 62 -2.27 -12.63 -25.08
N PHE A 63 -1.66 -13.30 -24.09
CA PHE A 63 -1.20 -14.68 -24.22
C PHE A 63 -2.35 -15.66 -24.48
N PHE A 64 -3.44 -15.55 -23.73
CA PHE A 64 -4.60 -16.44 -23.88
C PHE A 64 -5.44 -16.16 -25.13
N ASN A 65 -5.33 -14.96 -25.69
CA ASN A 65 -6.09 -14.53 -26.85
C ASN A 65 -5.21 -14.31 -28.10
N LYS A 66 -4.12 -15.07 -28.23
CA LYS A 66 -3.14 -14.94 -29.32
C LYS A 66 -3.71 -15.08 -30.74
N ASP A 67 -4.86 -15.74 -30.88
CA ASP A 67 -5.54 -15.96 -32.15
C ASP A 67 -6.62 -14.89 -32.45
N LEU A 68 -6.77 -13.92 -31.54
CA LEU A 68 -7.69 -12.79 -31.66
C LEU A 68 -6.89 -11.48 -31.69
N GLU A 69 -7.31 -10.54 -32.53
CA GLU A 69 -6.73 -9.20 -32.54
C GLU A 69 -7.36 -8.38 -31.40
N ILE A 70 -6.71 -8.39 -30.23
CA ILE A 70 -7.10 -7.56 -29.08
C ILE A 70 -6.20 -6.33 -29.04
N SER A 71 -6.80 -5.15 -29.26
CA SER A 71 -6.10 -3.89 -29.01
C SER A 71 -5.91 -3.68 -27.51
N THR A 72 -4.73 -3.22 -27.15
CA THR A 72 -4.40 -2.79 -25.79
C THR A 72 -4.00 -1.31 -25.74
N GLU A 73 -4.24 -0.60 -26.85
CA GLU A 73 -4.01 0.83 -26.93
C GLU A 73 -4.93 1.57 -25.97
N GLY A 74 -4.36 2.50 -25.20
CA GLY A 74 -5.11 3.32 -24.25
C GLY A 74 -5.48 2.65 -22.93
N LEU A 75 -5.16 1.36 -22.73
CA LEU A 75 -5.28 0.70 -21.43
C LEU A 75 -4.40 1.41 -20.40
N ASP A 76 -4.98 1.71 -19.24
CA ASP A 76 -4.35 2.48 -18.17
C ASP A 76 -4.80 1.93 -16.82
N ALA A 77 -3.85 1.67 -15.93
CA ALA A 77 -4.11 1.10 -14.60
C ALA A 77 -4.97 2.01 -13.71
N LEU A 78 -5.02 3.31 -14.01
CA LEU A 78 -5.74 4.31 -13.23
C LEU A 78 -7.08 4.69 -13.85
N LYS A 79 -7.47 4.09 -14.99
CA LYS A 79 -8.75 4.39 -15.64
C LYS A 79 -9.79 3.31 -15.37
N GLU A 80 -11.05 3.74 -15.36
CA GLU A 80 -12.20 2.84 -15.30
C GLU A 80 -12.98 2.86 -16.61
N LEU A 81 -13.67 1.75 -16.91
CA LEU A 81 -14.59 1.67 -18.04
C LEU A 81 -15.97 2.16 -17.60
N LYS A 82 -16.39 3.31 -18.13
CA LYS A 82 -17.71 3.90 -17.86
C LYS A 82 -18.40 4.23 -19.17
N ASP A 83 -19.62 3.72 -19.34
CA ASP A 83 -20.44 3.92 -20.55
C ASP A 83 -19.71 3.58 -21.87
N GLY A 84 -18.77 2.62 -21.83
CA GLY A 84 -17.99 2.19 -23.00
C GLY A 84 -16.72 3.01 -23.25
N GLU A 85 -16.41 4.00 -22.42
CA GLU A 85 -15.21 4.83 -22.52
C GLU A 85 -14.28 4.63 -21.31
N LEU A 86 -12.97 4.75 -21.54
CA LEU A 86 -11.98 4.75 -20.47
C LEU A 86 -11.84 6.17 -19.90
N VAL A 87 -12.27 6.36 -18.65
CA VAL A 87 -12.27 7.65 -17.96
C VAL A 87 -11.35 7.63 -16.76
N ILE A 88 -10.84 8.80 -16.36
CA ILE A 88 -10.13 8.94 -15.09
C ILE A 88 -11.21 9.00 -13.99
N PRO A 89 -11.17 8.11 -12.98
CA PRO A 89 -12.09 8.13 -11.86
C PRO A 89 -12.11 9.54 -11.25
N GLN A 90 -13.30 10.05 -10.96
CA GLN A 90 -13.44 11.26 -10.17
C GLN A 90 -13.46 10.84 -8.70
N ASP A 91 -12.73 11.53 -7.84
CA ASP A 91 -12.84 11.32 -6.39
C ASP A 91 -14.32 11.52 -5.99
N GLU A 92 -14.90 10.56 -5.26
CA GLU A 92 -16.24 10.70 -4.64
C GLU A 92 -16.21 11.63 -3.42
#